data_AF-A0A380W9S6-F1
#
_entry.id   AF-A0A380W9S6-F1
#
_cell.length_a   1.000
_cell.length_b   1.000
_cell.length_c   1.000
_cell.angle_alpha   90.00
_cell.angle_beta   90.00
_cell.angle_gamma   90.00
#
_symmetry.space_group_name_H-M   'P 1'
#
loop_
_entity.id
_entity.type
_entity.pdbx_description
1 polymer ?
#
loop_
_entity_poly.entity_id
_entity_poly.type
_entity_poly.pdbx_seq_one_letter_code
_entity_poly.pdbx_strand_id
1 'polypeptide(L)'
;MSAQIGAIVAAVGSVVRKIFGRTLRAFAGVALAAMTLGGCTVPTGPLVGADPADAGAKVAGVGYRSTIAPYTSLRPTTPTGWAEQNQRVTPSPKSGHEH
;
A
#
# COMPACT_ATOMS: atom_id res chain seq x y z
N MET A 1 37.84 -5.29 62.78
CA MET A 1 37.77 -4.04 61.99
C MET A 1 37.48 -4.32 60.50
N SER A 2 38.10 -5.33 59.88
CA SER A 2 37.97 -5.64 58.44
C SER A 2 36.57 -6.01 57.95
N ALA A 3 35.81 -6.78 58.75
CA ALA A 3 34.44 -7.19 58.40
C ALA A 3 33.45 -6.00 58.32
N GLN A 4 33.66 -4.99 59.16
CA GLN A 4 32.81 -3.80 59.22
C GLN A 4 33.02 -2.90 57.99
N ILE A 5 34.28 -2.81 57.51
CA ILE A 5 34.64 -2.09 56.28
C ILE A 5 34.01 -2.79 55.05
N GLY A 6 34.09 -4.12 54.98
CA GLY A 6 33.48 -4.90 53.90
C GLY A 6 31.95 -4.72 53.81
N ALA A 7 31.27 -4.68 54.97
CA ALA A 7 29.83 -4.46 55.03
C ALA A 7 29.42 -3.07 54.52
N ILE A 8 30.17 -2.02 54.86
CA ILE A 8 29.92 -0.65 54.40
C ILE A 8 30.11 -0.56 52.88
N VAL A 9 31.20 -1.12 52.34
CA VAL A 9 31.46 -1.13 50.90
C VAL A 9 30.37 -1.88 50.13
N ALA A 10 29.90 -3.02 50.66
CA ALA A 10 28.80 -3.79 50.06
C ALA A 10 27.47 -3.01 50.07
N ALA A 11 27.16 -2.32 51.16
CA ALA A 11 25.96 -1.50 51.29
C ALA A 11 25.99 -0.30 50.33
N VAL A 12 27.11 0.43 50.26
CA VAL A 12 27.30 1.55 49.32
C VAL A 12 27.23 1.04 47.88
N GLY A 13 27.91 -0.06 47.55
CA GLY A 13 27.87 -0.66 46.22
C GLY A 13 26.47 -1.17 45.82
N SER A 14 25.65 -1.60 46.77
CA SER A 14 24.24 -1.96 46.54
C SER A 14 23.40 -0.74 46.20
N VAL A 15 23.55 0.36 46.96
CA VAL A 15 22.84 1.62 46.70
C VAL A 15 23.25 2.22 45.36
N VAL A 16 24.55 2.26 45.06
CA VAL A 16 25.06 2.77 43.78
C VAL A 16 24.52 1.96 42.60
N ARG A 17 24.54 0.62 42.68
CA ARG A 17 23.96 -0.24 41.64
C ARG A 17 22.46 -0.01 41.46
N LYS A 18 21.71 0.19 42.55
CA LYS A 18 20.28 0.47 42.50
C LYS A 18 19.97 1.82 41.86
N ILE A 19 20.76 2.85 42.18
CA ILE A 19 20.65 4.18 41.57
C ILE A 19 20.98 4.09 40.08
N PHE A 20 22.10 3.45 39.73
CA PHE A 20 22.55 3.31 38.34
C PHE A 20 21.57 2.50 37.50
N GLY A 21 21.01 1.40 38.04
CA GLY A 21 19.98 0.63 37.35
C GLY A 21 18.69 1.42 37.13
N ARG A 22 18.32 2.30 38.08
CA ARG A 22 17.13 3.16 37.95
C ARG A 22 17.33 4.25 36.91
N THR A 23 18.49 4.91 36.89
CA THR A 23 18.81 5.92 35.88
C THR A 23 18.91 5.30 34.49
N LEU A 24 19.60 4.15 34.35
CA LEU A 24 19.71 3.45 33.07
C LEU A 24 18.33 3.07 32.50
N ARG A 25 17.42 2.56 33.34
CA ARG A 25 16.03 2.26 32.93
C ARG A 25 15.26 3.52 32.54
N ALA A 26 15.45 4.63 33.24
CA ALA A 26 14.82 5.89 32.89
C ALA A 26 15.32 6.41 31.52
N PHE A 27 16.63 6.38 31.29
CA PHE A 27 17.21 6.75 29.99
C PHE A 27 16.73 5.84 28.86
N ALA A 28 16.69 4.53 29.08
CA ALA A 28 16.16 3.58 28.10
C ALA A 28 14.69 3.86 27.78
N GLY A 29 13.87 4.17 28.79
CA GLY A 29 12.47 4.54 28.59
C GLY A 29 12.31 5.85 27.80
N VAL A 30 13.10 6.87 28.12
CA VAL A 30 13.11 8.15 27.38
C VAL A 30 13.54 7.94 25.94
N ALA A 31 14.60 7.16 25.70
CA ALA A 31 15.09 6.86 24.35
C ALA A 31 14.03 6.11 23.52
N LEU A 32 13.36 5.12 24.12
CA LEU A 32 12.27 4.40 23.46
C LEU A 32 11.11 5.33 23.10
N ALA A 33 10.68 6.18 24.04
CA ALA A 33 9.63 7.16 23.78
C ALA A 33 10.03 8.17 22.69
N ALA A 34 11.27 8.66 22.70
CA ALA A 34 11.77 9.55 21.67
C ALA A 34 11.78 8.90 20.28
N MET A 35 12.16 7.61 20.19
CA MET A 35 12.11 6.88 18.92
C MET A 35 10.69 6.65 18.41
N THR A 36 9.76 6.28 19.29
CA THR A 36 8.36 6.05 18.88
C THR A 36 7.66 7.34 18.48
N LEU A 37 7.88 8.44 19.21
CA LEU A 37 7.31 9.75 18.86
C LEU A 37 8.02 10.40 17.66
N GLY A 38 9.34 10.19 17.51
CA GLY A 38 10.12 10.74 16.41
C GLY A 38 9.65 10.23 15.04
N GLY A 39 9.15 8.99 14.96
CA GLY A 39 8.57 8.44 13.74
C GLY A 39 7.27 9.12 13.28
N CYS A 40 6.62 9.91 14.14
CA CYS A 40 5.43 10.69 13.79
C CYS A 40 5.76 12.10 13.27
N THR A 41 7.03 12.47 13.17
CA THR A 41 7.42 13.79 12.67
C THR A 41 7.34 13.82 11.14
N VAL A 42 6.84 14.93 10.59
CA VAL A 42 6.78 15.15 9.14
C VAL A 42 8.22 15.09 8.61
N PRO A 43 8.49 14.32 7.54
CA PRO A 43 9.81 14.33 6.91
C PRO A 43 10.22 15.75 6.56
N THR A 44 11.26 16.27 7.21
CA THR A 44 11.88 17.57 6.87
C THR A 44 12.86 17.48 5.71
N GLY A 45 12.91 16.31 5.05
CA GLY A 45 13.71 16.11 3.86
C GLY A 45 13.23 17.01 2.73
N PRO A 46 14.14 17.52 1.88
CA PRO A 46 13.73 18.25 0.69
C PRO A 46 12.81 17.38 -0.15
N LEU A 47 11.63 17.91 -0.48
CA LEU A 47 10.74 17.27 -1.45
C LEU A 47 11.54 17.11 -2.75
N VAL A 48 11.73 15.88 -3.20
CA VAL A 48 12.42 15.61 -4.46
C VAL A 48 11.43 15.93 -5.59
N GLY A 49 11.58 17.11 -6.18
CA GLY A 49 10.76 17.58 -7.29
C GLY A 49 9.82 18.72 -6.92
N ALA A 50 8.92 19.05 -7.85
CA ALA A 50 7.88 20.06 -7.64
C ALA A 50 6.91 19.64 -6.52
N ASP A 51 6.55 20.58 -5.64
CA ASP A 51 5.52 20.35 -4.63
C ASP A 51 4.16 20.10 -5.33
N PRO A 52 3.52 18.93 -5.13
CA PRO A 52 2.21 18.64 -5.70
C PRO A 52 1.10 19.61 -5.25
N ALA A 53 1.28 20.28 -4.11
CA ALA A 53 0.34 21.27 -3.59
C ALA A 53 0.58 22.69 -4.15
N ASP A 54 1.73 22.93 -4.77
CA ASP A 54 2.06 24.23 -5.38
C ASP A 54 1.50 24.31 -6.81
N ALA A 55 0.41 25.07 -6.97
CA ALA A 55 -0.20 25.34 -8.27
C ALA A 55 0.70 26.17 -9.22
N GLY A 56 1.73 26.85 -8.68
CA GLY A 56 2.72 27.59 -9.45
C GLY A 56 3.91 26.74 -9.90
N ALA A 57 4.02 25.50 -9.44
CA ALA A 57 5.15 24.65 -9.78
C ALA A 57 5.14 24.29 -11.27
N LYS A 58 6.27 24.52 -11.94
CA LYS A 58 6.42 24.22 -13.37
C LYS A 58 6.52 22.70 -13.57
N VAL A 59 5.46 22.11 -14.11
CA VAL A 59 5.43 20.71 -14.54
C VAL A 59 5.52 20.59 -16.05
N ALA A 60 6.06 19.47 -16.55
CA ALA A 60 6.02 19.16 -17.97
C ALA A 60 4.55 19.03 -18.44
N GLY A 61 4.23 19.61 -19.59
CA GLY A 61 2.88 19.53 -20.14
C GLY A 61 2.49 18.08 -20.45
N VAL A 62 1.31 17.66 -20.01
CA VAL A 62 0.77 16.33 -20.33
C VAL A 62 0.11 16.39 -21.70
N GLY A 63 0.65 15.64 -22.67
CA GLY A 63 0.01 15.44 -23.97
C GLY A 63 -0.94 14.25 -23.93
N TYR A 64 -2.22 14.45 -24.23
CA TYR A 64 -3.15 13.34 -24.42
C TYR A 64 -2.91 12.71 -25.80
N ARG A 65 -2.59 11.41 -25.83
CA ARG A 65 -2.56 10.61 -27.05
C ARG A 65 -3.58 9.48 -26.92
N SER A 66 -4.59 9.49 -27.77
CA SER A 66 -5.53 8.36 -27.85
C SER A 66 -4.80 7.11 -28.34
N THR A 67 -4.85 6.03 -27.55
CA THR A 67 -4.37 4.68 -27.93
C THR A 67 -5.46 3.88 -28.66
N ILE A 68 -6.66 4.44 -28.81
CA ILE A 68 -7.79 3.75 -29.42
C ILE A 68 -7.56 3.70 -30.93
N ALA A 69 -7.57 2.49 -31.50
CA ALA A 69 -7.46 2.29 -32.94
C ALA A 69 -8.58 3.07 -33.68
N PRO A 70 -8.32 3.61 -34.89
CA PRO A 70 -9.35 4.26 -35.69
C PRO A 70 -10.56 3.35 -35.88
N TYR A 71 -11.76 3.85 -35.56
CA TYR A 71 -12.99 3.13 -35.77
C TYR A 71 -13.24 2.94 -37.27
N THR A 72 -13.23 1.69 -37.73
CA THR A 72 -13.68 1.36 -39.09
C THR A 72 -15.19 1.18 -39.06
N SER A 73 -15.91 2.09 -39.70
CA SER A 73 -17.36 1.95 -39.87
C SER A 73 -17.66 0.78 -40.80
N LEU A 74 -18.23 -0.29 -40.25
CA LEU A 74 -18.85 -1.34 -41.03
C LEU A 74 -20.31 -0.93 -41.24
N ARG A 75 -20.67 -0.54 -42.46
CA ARG A 75 -22.08 -0.32 -42.78
C ARG A 75 -22.82 -1.65 -42.61
N PRO A 76 -23.95 -1.68 -41.89
CA PRO A 76 -24.79 -2.87 -41.85
C PRO A 76 -25.18 -3.24 -43.28
N THR A 77 -24.71 -4.39 -43.76
CA THR A 77 -25.28 -5.03 -44.95
C THR A 77 -26.65 -5.58 -44.60
N THR A 78 -27.56 -5.63 -45.55
CA THR A 78 -28.90 -6.21 -45.33
C THR A 78 -28.76 -7.60 -44.69
N PRO A 79 -29.38 -7.85 -43.52
CA PRO A 79 -29.30 -9.15 -42.88
C PRO A 79 -29.91 -10.22 -43.79
N THR A 80 -29.33 -11.42 -43.78
CA THR A 80 -29.90 -12.58 -44.47
C THR A 80 -31.31 -12.85 -43.95
N GLY A 81 -32.21 -13.29 -44.84
CA GLY A 81 -33.58 -13.61 -44.48
C GLY A 81 -33.66 -14.65 -43.36
N TRP A 82 -34.40 -14.30 -42.31
CA TRP A 82 -34.61 -15.11 -41.12
C TRP A 82 -35.29 -16.45 -41.45
N ALA A 83 -36.22 -16.43 -42.40
CA ALA A 83 -36.97 -17.62 -42.82
C ALA A 83 -36.06 -18.67 -43.46
N GLU A 84 -35.19 -18.28 -44.40
CA GLU A 84 -34.25 -19.20 -45.03
C GLU A 84 -33.26 -19.78 -44.00
N GLN A 85 -32.84 -18.97 -43.03
CA GLN A 85 -31.93 -19.44 -41.98
C GLN A 85 -32.58 -20.48 -41.06
N ASN A 86 -33.85 -20.27 -40.71
CA ASN A 86 -34.60 -21.22 -39.89
C ASN A 86 -34.87 -22.53 -40.63
N GLN A 87 -35.18 -22.47 -41.92
CA GLN A 87 -35.37 -23.68 -42.74
C GLN A 87 -34.10 -24.52 -42.81
N ARG A 88 -32.91 -23.89 -42.90
CA ARG A 88 -31.62 -24.60 -42.93
C ARG A 88 -31.30 -25.36 -41.66
N VAL A 89 -31.78 -24.88 -40.50
CA VAL A 89 -31.46 -25.49 -39.19
C VAL A 89 -32.59 -26.36 -38.65
N THR A 90 -33.79 -26.30 -39.23
CA THR A 90 -34.93 -27.13 -38.82
C THR A 90 -34.61 -28.60 -39.14
N PRO A 91 -34.53 -29.50 -38.14
CA PRO A 91 -34.36 -30.92 -38.40
C PRO A 91 -35.57 -31.49 -39.15
N SER A 92 -35.33 -32.39 -40.10
CA SER A 92 -36.41 -33.08 -40.82
C SER A 92 -37.30 -33.85 -39.83
N PRO A 93 -38.64 -33.83 -40.02
CA PRO A 93 -39.54 -34.65 -39.22
C PRO A 93 -39.15 -36.12 -39.32
N LYS A 94 -39.05 -36.82 -38.17
CA LYS A 94 -38.79 -38.26 -38.14
C LYS A 94 -40.01 -38.97 -38.75
N SER A 95 -39.82 -39.61 -39.91
CA SER A 95 -40.87 -40.43 -40.51
C SER A 95 -41.24 -41.57 -39.57
N GLY A 96 -42.45 -41.52 -39.01
CA GLY A 96 -43.05 -42.63 -38.27
C GLY A 96 -43.60 -42.21 -36.90
N HIS A 97 -44.84 -41.72 -36.89
CA HIS A 97 -45.86 -42.08 -35.90
C HIS A 97 -47.19 -42.04 -36.64
N GLU A 98 -47.53 -43.18 -37.26
CA GLU A 98 -48.88 -43.49 -37.68
C GLU A 98 -49.70 -43.74 -36.40
N HIS A 99 -50.85 -43.08 -36.31
CA HIS A 99 -51.95 -43.46 -35.43
C HIS A 99 -53.22 -43.51 -36.28
#